data_AF-A0A527XUD6-F1
#
_entry.id   AF-A0A527XUD6-F1
#
_cell.length_a   1.000
_cell.length_b   1.000
_cell.length_c   1.000
_cell.angle_alpha   90.00
_cell.angle_beta   90.00
_cell.angle_gamma   90.00
#
_symmetry.space_group_name_H-M   'P 1'
#
loop_
_entity.id
_entity.type
_entity.pdbx_description
1 polymer ?
#
loop_
_entity_poly.entity_id
_entity_poly.type
_entity_poly.pdbx_seq_one_letter_code
_entity_poly.pdbx_strand_id
1 'polypeptide(L)'
;LYGAHGFGIIQHFLSTATNQRSDEYGGSLENRSRLMRELIEEGREAIGDTCGLTLRLSLDEMIGELGFANSEVRDMIEMHAELPDLWDLAHGAWEDCSGPSRFKEEAAQESL
;
A
#
# COMPACT_ATOMS: atom_id res chain seq x y z
N LEU A 1 0.99 -1.52 -9.67
CA LEU A 1 -0.28 -1.63 -8.91
C LEU A 1 -0.36 -0.49 -7.90
N TYR A 2 -1.54 0.13 -7.75
CA TYR A 2 -1.71 1.31 -6.89
C TYR A 2 -2.48 0.96 -5.62
N GLY A 3 -1.80 0.96 -4.48
CA GLY A 3 -2.33 0.70 -3.14
C GLY A 3 -1.90 1.77 -2.15
N ALA A 4 -1.89 3.03 -2.58
CA ALA A 4 -1.48 4.18 -1.77
C ALA A 4 -2.59 5.26 -1.66
N HIS A 5 -2.37 6.21 -0.75
CA HIS A 5 -3.18 7.39 -0.47
C HIS A 5 -4.67 7.13 -0.15
N GLY A 6 -5.02 5.92 0.30
CA GLY A 6 -6.40 5.56 0.63
C GLY A 6 -7.35 5.50 -0.57
N PHE A 7 -6.83 5.53 -1.80
CA PHE A 7 -7.64 5.50 -3.03
C PHE A 7 -7.78 4.10 -3.64
N GLY A 8 -6.75 3.26 -3.51
CA GLY A 8 -6.69 1.95 -4.15
C GLY A 8 -7.41 0.86 -3.35
N ILE A 9 -8.07 -0.07 -4.04
CA ILE A 9 -8.72 -1.24 -3.44
C ILE A 9 -7.74 -2.08 -2.62
N ILE A 10 -6.47 -2.14 -3.03
CA ILE A 10 -5.41 -2.83 -2.29
C ILE A 10 -5.25 -2.24 -0.89
N GLN A 11 -5.21 -0.90 -0.76
CA GLN A 11 -5.11 -0.27 0.55
C GLN A 11 -6.37 -0.53 1.40
N HIS A 12 -7.54 -0.53 0.78
CA HIS A 12 -8.78 -0.83 1.51
C HIS A 12 -8.81 -2.24 2.08
N PHE A 13 -8.22 -3.21 1.39
CA PHE A 13 -8.06 -4.57 1.92
C PHE A 13 -6.98 -4.64 3.01
N LEU A 14 -5.88 -3.89 2.85
CA LEU A 14 -4.79 -3.88 3.81
C LEU A 14 -5.16 -3.18 5.12
N SER A 15 -6.00 -2.16 5.14
CA SER A 15 -6.34 -1.41 6.36
C SER A 15 -7.44 -2.08 7.20
N THR A 16 -7.29 -2.14 8.52
CA THR A 16 -8.39 -2.61 9.41
C THR A 16 -9.53 -1.59 9.53
N ALA A 17 -9.28 -0.32 9.21
CA ALA A 17 -10.33 0.71 9.20
C ALA A 17 -11.39 0.41 8.14
N THR A 18 -10.97 -0.06 6.96
CA THR A 18 -11.84 -0.34 5.82
C THR A 18 -12.15 -1.82 5.63
N ASN A 19 -11.25 -2.72 6.02
CA ASN A 19 -11.45 -4.16 5.93
C ASN A 19 -11.80 -4.76 7.29
N GLN A 20 -13.11 -4.87 7.52
CA GLN A 20 -13.70 -5.50 8.72
C GLN A 20 -14.28 -6.88 8.40
N ARG A 21 -13.81 -7.52 7.32
CA ARG A 21 -14.29 -8.85 6.91
C ARG A 21 -13.86 -9.90 7.92
N SER A 22 -14.64 -10.98 7.99
CA SER A 22 -14.38 -12.15 8.85
C SER A 22 -14.06 -13.42 8.07
N ASP A 23 -13.90 -13.32 6.75
CA ASP A 23 -13.53 -14.42 5.86
C ASP A 23 -12.01 -14.45 5.63
N GLU A 24 -11.56 -15.27 4.67
CA GLU A 24 -10.14 -15.44 4.35
C GLU A 24 -9.44 -14.20 3.79
N TYR A 25 -10.18 -13.10 3.57
CA TYR A 25 -9.63 -11.81 3.11
C TYR A 25 -9.61 -10.74 4.21
N GLY A 26 -10.02 -11.06 5.44
CA GLY A 26 -10.05 -10.14 6.57
C GLY A 26 -9.36 -10.67 7.83
N GLY A 27 -9.24 -9.80 8.84
CA GLY A 27 -8.60 -10.14 10.11
C GLY A 27 -7.08 -10.02 10.07
N SER A 28 -6.38 -11.14 10.00
CA SER A 28 -4.90 -11.16 10.05
C SER A 28 -4.29 -10.36 8.88
N LEU A 29 -3.06 -9.87 9.07
CA LEU A 29 -2.32 -9.20 7.99
C LEU A 29 -2.15 -10.12 6.77
N GLU A 30 -1.89 -11.41 7.00
CA GLU A 30 -1.83 -12.42 5.93
C GLU A 30 -3.11 -12.43 5.09
N ASN A 31 -4.28 -12.51 5.73
CA ASN A 31 -5.57 -12.52 5.03
C ASN A 31 -5.85 -11.19 4.33
N ARG A 32 -5.59 -10.06 4.99
CA ARG A 32 -5.76 -8.73 4.39
C ARG A 32 -4.86 -8.51 3.17
N SER A 33 -3.66 -9.08 3.18
CA SER A 33 -2.71 -9.02 2.06
C SER A 33 -3.00 -10.02 0.94
N ARG A 34 -3.95 -10.95 1.13
CA ARG A 34 -4.26 -12.02 0.17
C ARG A 34 -4.60 -11.51 -1.22
N LEU A 35 -5.53 -10.56 -1.31
CA LEU A 35 -5.93 -9.98 -2.60
C LEU A 35 -4.75 -9.32 -3.31
N MET A 36 -3.91 -8.58 -2.58
CA MET A 36 -2.72 -7.95 -3.14
C MET A 36 -1.76 -9.00 -3.72
N ARG A 37 -1.52 -10.08 -2.99
CA ARG A 37 -0.67 -11.18 -3.45
C ARG A 37 -1.21 -11.78 -4.75
N GLU A 38 -2.50 -12.15 -4.76
CA GLU A 38 -3.16 -12.76 -5.92
C GLU A 38 -3.07 -11.84 -7.16
N LEU A 39 -3.30 -10.53 -7.01
CA LEU A 39 -3.17 -9.56 -8.10
C LEU A 39 -1.74 -9.46 -8.66
N ILE A 40 -0.72 -9.57 -7.81
CA ILE A 40 0.67 -9.56 -8.25
C ILE A 40 1.02 -10.87 -8.97
N GLU A 41 0.60 -12.01 -8.42
CA GLU A 41 0.85 -13.33 -9.00
C GLU A 41 0.19 -13.47 -10.39
N GLU A 42 -1.10 -13.13 -10.50
CA GLU A 42 -1.82 -13.13 -11.78
C GLU A 42 -1.22 -12.12 -12.77
N GLY A 43 -0.83 -10.93 -12.27
CA GLY A 43 -0.18 -9.91 -13.08
C GLY A 43 1.16 -10.40 -13.65
N ARG A 44 1.97 -11.07 -12.82
CA ARG A 44 3.26 -11.64 -13.22
C ARG A 44 3.09 -12.76 -14.25
N GLU A 45 2.11 -13.64 -14.07
CA GLU A 45 1.78 -14.68 -15.04
C GLU A 45 1.38 -14.07 -16.40
N ALA A 46 0.57 -13.00 -16.39
CA ALA A 46 0.09 -12.37 -17.60
C ALA A 46 1.18 -11.62 -18.40
N ILE A 47 2.13 -10.97 -17.72
CA ILE A 47 3.18 -10.16 -18.37
C ILE A 47 4.47 -10.95 -18.64
N GLY A 48 4.69 -12.06 -17.94
CA GLY A 48 5.94 -12.83 -17.99
C GLY A 48 7.17 -11.97 -17.67
N ASP A 49 8.29 -12.25 -18.34
CA ASP A 49 9.56 -11.54 -18.11
C ASP A 49 9.71 -10.25 -18.93
N THR A 50 8.61 -9.72 -19.49
CA THR A 50 8.65 -8.60 -20.45
C THR A 50 8.49 -7.22 -19.80
N CYS A 51 7.98 -7.17 -18.57
CA CYS A 51 7.69 -5.92 -17.85
C CYS A 51 7.84 -6.14 -16.34
N GLY A 52 8.34 -5.12 -15.63
CA GLY A 52 8.39 -5.14 -14.17
C GLY A 52 7.05 -4.73 -13.56
N LEU A 53 6.65 -5.41 -12.48
CA LEU A 53 5.47 -5.13 -11.69
C LEU A 53 5.88 -4.44 -10.39
N THR A 54 5.50 -3.17 -10.26
CA THR A 54 5.74 -2.40 -9.03
C THR A 54 4.47 -2.34 -8.18
N LEU A 55 4.62 -2.30 -6.86
CA LEU A 55 3.52 -2.05 -5.92
C LEU A 55 3.76 -0.75 -5.18
N ARG A 56 2.83 0.19 -5.34
CA ARG A 56 2.85 1.48 -4.65
C ARG A 56 2.05 1.44 -3.36
N LEU A 57 2.66 1.79 -2.23
CA LEU A 57 2.08 1.74 -0.90
C LEU A 57 2.19 3.06 -0.15
N SER A 58 1.21 3.34 0.71
CA SER A 58 1.34 4.38 1.73
C SER A 58 2.23 3.87 2.87
N LEU A 59 3.19 4.69 3.29
CA LEU A 59 4.03 4.40 4.46
C LEU A 59 3.25 4.46 5.78
N ASP A 60 2.19 5.26 5.84
CA ASP A 60 1.30 5.37 6.98
C ASP A 60 -0.06 5.88 6.48
N GLU A 61 -1.15 5.22 6.84
CA GLU A 61 -2.49 5.68 6.45
C GLU A 61 -2.99 6.87 7.27
N MET A 62 -2.44 7.11 8.46
CA MET A 62 -2.80 8.20 9.38
C MET A 62 -4.29 8.19 9.81
N ILE A 63 -4.93 7.01 9.83
CA ILE A 63 -6.32 6.83 10.27
C ILE A 63 -6.35 6.19 11.66
N GLY A 64 -5.98 6.96 12.69
CA GLY A 64 -6.07 6.54 14.09
C GLY A 64 -5.45 5.17 14.38
N GLU A 65 -6.03 4.42 15.33
CA GLU A 65 -5.50 3.10 15.75
C GLU A 65 -5.82 1.96 14.76
N LEU A 66 -6.77 2.17 13.84
CA LEU A 66 -7.23 1.14 12.89
C LEU A 66 -6.58 1.29 11.50
N GLY A 67 -5.87 2.39 11.27
CA GLY A 67 -5.20 2.65 10.01
C GLY A 67 -4.04 1.69 9.79
N PHE A 68 -3.69 1.48 8.53
CA PHE A 68 -2.51 0.69 8.17
C PHE A 68 -1.23 1.44 8.57
N ALA A 69 -0.67 1.09 9.72
CA ALA A 69 0.45 1.79 10.35
C ALA A 69 1.79 1.39 9.71
N ASN A 70 2.81 2.25 9.87
CA ASN A 70 4.14 1.99 9.30
C ASN A 70 4.77 0.66 9.76
N SER A 71 4.50 0.22 10.99
CA SER A 71 4.97 -1.08 11.47
C SER A 71 4.34 -2.23 10.67
N GLU A 72 3.05 -2.19 10.39
CA GLU A 72 2.38 -3.21 9.59
C GLU A 72 2.83 -3.18 8.12
N VAL A 73 3.16 -2.01 7.58
CA VAL A 73 3.77 -1.89 6.24
C VAL A 73 5.08 -2.68 6.18
N ARG A 74 5.92 -2.59 7.22
CA ARG A 74 7.19 -3.33 7.30
C ARG A 74 6.96 -4.83 7.37
N ASP A 75 6.05 -5.27 8.24
CA ASP A 75 5.70 -6.68 8.37
C ASP A 75 5.14 -7.25 7.06
N MET A 76 4.36 -6.45 6.32
CA MET A 76 3.80 -6.84 5.03
C MET A 76 4.89 -6.95 3.94
N ILE A 77 5.81 -5.99 3.88
CA ILE A 77 6.97 -6.04 2.98
C ILE A 77 7.84 -7.26 3.30
N GLU A 78 8.08 -7.56 4.59
CA GLU A 78 8.85 -8.74 5.00
C GLU A 78 8.15 -10.04 4.58
N MET A 79 6.84 -10.14 4.79
CA MET A 79 6.03 -11.30 4.40
C MET A 79 6.06 -11.56 2.89
N HIS A 80 6.20 -10.51 2.08
CA HIS A 80 6.05 -10.54 0.63
C HIS A 80 7.28 -10.02 -0.12
N ALA A 81 8.46 -10.14 0.46
CA ALA A 81 9.68 -9.46 0.00
C ALA A 81 10.01 -9.70 -1.50
N GLU A 82 9.69 -10.89 -2.00
CA GLU A 82 9.99 -11.34 -3.37
C GLU A 82 8.82 -11.18 -4.36
N LEU A 83 7.70 -10.57 -3.95
CA LEU A 83 6.49 -10.50 -4.78
C LEU A 83 6.56 -9.45 -5.89
N PRO A 84 6.67 -8.13 -5.60
CA PRO A 84 6.85 -7.12 -6.63
C PRO A 84 8.33 -6.98 -7.02
N ASP A 85 8.60 -6.56 -8.25
CA ASP A 85 9.97 -6.28 -8.69
C ASP A 85 10.52 -4.99 -8.06
N LEU A 86 9.64 -4.11 -7.59
CA LEU A 86 9.99 -2.89 -6.87
C LEU A 86 8.84 -2.43 -5.94
N TRP A 87 9.21 -2.05 -4.72
CA TRP A 87 8.35 -1.35 -3.77
C TRP A 87 8.42 0.16 -4.01
N ASP A 88 7.30 0.77 -4.42
CA ASP A 88 7.15 2.21 -4.58
C ASP A 88 6.51 2.77 -3.31
N LEU A 89 7.32 3.45 -2.47
CA LEU A 89 6.87 3.92 -1.17
C LEU A 89 6.47 5.40 -1.28
N ALA A 90 5.20 5.67 -0.98
CA ALA A 90 4.62 7.01 -0.98
C ALA A 90 4.27 7.46 0.44
N HIS A 91 4.31 8.77 0.66
CA HIS A 91 3.88 9.35 1.91
C HIS A 91 2.35 9.25 2.04
N GLY A 92 1.86 9.11 3.28
CA GLY A 92 0.49 8.72 3.63
C GLY A 92 -0.65 9.23 2.74
N ALA A 93 -1.26 10.37 3.08
CA ALA A 93 -2.36 10.92 2.32
C ALA A 93 -1.89 11.70 1.09
N TRP A 94 -2.76 11.84 0.08
CA TRP A 94 -2.44 12.56 -1.16
C TRP A 94 -2.00 14.01 -0.90
N GLU A 95 -2.65 14.68 0.04
CA GLU A 95 -2.33 16.07 0.39
C GLU A 95 -0.90 16.21 0.95
N ASP A 96 -0.41 15.18 1.63
CA ASP A 96 0.94 15.17 2.20
C ASP A 96 1.97 14.72 1.18
N CYS A 97 1.62 13.81 0.27
CA CYS A 97 2.53 13.30 -0.76
C CYS A 97 2.60 14.16 -2.03
N SER A 98 1.50 14.80 -2.42
CA SER A 98 1.29 15.37 -3.76
C SER A 98 0.45 16.64 -3.72
N GLY A 99 0.54 17.41 -2.63
CA GLY A 99 -0.09 18.71 -2.53
C GLY A 99 0.45 19.67 -3.61
N PRO A 100 -0.42 20.44 -4.30
CA PRO A 100 0.02 21.30 -5.39
C PRO A 100 0.87 22.46 -4.87
N SER A 101 1.90 22.84 -5.62
CA SER A 101 2.85 23.92 -5.27
C SER A 101 2.20 25.29 -5.03
N ARG A 102 0.96 25.48 -5.46
CA ARG A 102 0.16 26.68 -5.14
C ARG A 102 -0.18 26.79 -3.65
N PHE A 103 -0.32 25.65 -2.95
CA PHE A 103 -0.82 25.58 -1.57
C PHE A 103 0.19 24.92 -0.60
N LYS A 104 1.34 24.45 -1.09
CA LYS A 104 2.40 23.85 -0.29
C LYS A 104 3.67 24.65 -0.43
N GLU A 105 4.38 24.80 0.68
CA GLU A 105 5.72 25.40 0.68
C GLU A 105 6.72 24.53 -0.08
N GLU A 106 7.76 25.15 -0.61
CA GLU A 106 8.90 24.43 -1.16
C GLU A 106 9.49 23.53 -0.05
N ALA A 107 9.90 22.31 -0.42
CA ALA A 107 10.46 21.34 0.52
C ALA A 107 9.55 20.97 1.70
N ALA A 108 8.22 21.08 1.57
CA ALA A 108 7.26 20.71 2.61
C ALA A 108 7.36 19.26 3.15
N GLN A 109 8.15 18.40 2.51
CA GLN A 109 8.40 17.01 2.90
C GLN A 109 9.81 16.76 3.46
N GLU A 110 10.68 17.77 3.53
CA GLU A 110 12.08 17.59 3.96
C GLU A 110 12.21 17.14 5.42
N SER A 111 11.27 17.55 6.28
CA SER A 111 11.29 17.24 7.71
C SER A 111 10.50 16.00 8.11
N LEU A 112 9.93 15.26 7.16
CA LEU A 112 9.09 14.07 7.40
C LEU A 112 9.92 12.80 7.60
#